data_AF-A0A954JF81-F1
#
_entry.id   AF-A0A954JF81-F1
#
_cell.length_a   1.000
_cell.length_b   1.000
_cell.length_c   1.000
_cell.angle_alpha   90.00
_cell.angle_beta   90.00
_cell.angle_gamma   90.00
#
_symmetry.space_group_name_H-M   'P 1'
#
loop_
_entity.id
_entity.type
_entity.pdbx_description
1 polymer ?
#
loop_
_entity_poly.entity_id
_entity_poly.type
_entity_poly.pdbx_seq_one_letter_code
_entity_poly.pdbx_strand_id
1 'polypeptide(L)'
;GVEPHVLYQQLYERSSLARLKLQSVVLGRVELAHKAQLTHTFVTRKDFSETGAHPTDTEGLVNSGLAIDGVLASFILVEQIDGRVKASLRSREPVDVATIAEKFGGGGHKQASGAMLAGPVNEACARLLKEFERAFENGNAS
;
A
#
# COMPACT_ATOMS: atom_id res chain seq x y z
N GLY A 1 -13.78 -25.24 -21.51
CA GLY A 1 -14.12 -24.34 -20.39
C GLY A 1 -12.83 -23.87 -19.77
N VAL A 2 -12.74 -22.62 -19.31
CA VAL A 2 -11.59 -22.17 -18.52
C VAL A 2 -11.58 -22.95 -17.22
N GLU A 3 -10.48 -23.60 -16.88
CA GLU A 3 -10.33 -24.34 -15.63
C GLU A 3 -9.88 -23.39 -14.51
N PRO A 4 -10.74 -23.11 -13.50
CA PRO A 4 -10.43 -22.11 -12.48
C PRO A 4 -9.15 -22.43 -11.67
N HIS A 5 -8.82 -23.71 -11.51
CA HIS A 5 -7.62 -24.14 -10.80
C HIS A 5 -6.33 -23.77 -11.55
N VAL A 6 -6.31 -23.90 -12.88
CA VAL A 6 -5.16 -23.53 -13.72
C VAL A 6 -4.95 -22.02 -13.72
N LEU A 7 -6.06 -21.26 -13.77
CA LEU A 7 -6.03 -19.80 -13.71
C LEU A 7 -5.54 -19.33 -12.32
N TYR A 8 -6.00 -19.95 -11.23
CA TYR A 8 -5.52 -19.66 -9.88
C TYR A 8 -4.02 -19.94 -9.73
N GLN A 9 -3.56 -21.10 -10.21
CA GLN A 9 -2.15 -21.47 -10.18
C GLN A 9 -1.27 -20.50 -10.98
N GLN A 10 -1.72 -20.05 -12.15
CA GLN A 10 -0.98 -19.08 -12.97
C GLN A 10 -0.92 -17.68 -12.34
N LEU A 11 -1.99 -17.24 -11.68
CA LEU A 11 -2.08 -15.91 -11.08
C LEU A 11 -1.41 -15.82 -9.70
N TYR A 12 -1.51 -16.88 -8.88
CA TYR A 12 -1.13 -16.84 -7.47
C TYR A 12 0.00 -17.81 -7.09
N GLU A 13 0.20 -18.92 -7.80
CA GLU A 13 1.22 -19.95 -7.46
C GLU A 13 2.48 -19.88 -8.33
N ARG A 14 2.68 -18.76 -9.05
CA ARG A 14 3.91 -18.45 -9.79
C ARG A 14 4.66 -17.24 -9.20
N SER A 15 4.71 -17.14 -7.87
CA SER A 15 5.51 -16.11 -7.23
C SER A 15 6.99 -16.39 -7.47
N SER A 16 7.70 -15.43 -8.06
CA SER A 16 9.15 -15.51 -8.19
C SER A 16 9.82 -15.49 -6.81
N LEU A 17 11.01 -16.09 -6.69
CA LEU A 17 11.83 -15.98 -5.48
C LEU A 17 12.11 -14.50 -5.15
N ALA A 18 12.30 -13.66 -6.17
CA ALA A 18 12.48 -12.23 -6.01
C ALA A 18 11.28 -11.56 -5.33
N ARG A 19 10.05 -11.88 -5.78
CA ARG A 19 8.82 -11.41 -5.15
C ARG A 19 8.71 -11.84 -3.69
N LEU A 20 9.01 -13.10 -3.39
CA LEU A 20 8.99 -13.62 -2.01
C LEU A 20 10.01 -12.90 -1.11
N LYS A 21 11.22 -12.65 -1.61
CA LYS A 21 12.24 -11.88 -0.89
C LYS A 21 11.79 -10.44 -0.64
N LEU A 22 11.21 -9.79 -1.65
CA LEU A 22 10.65 -8.45 -1.50
C LEU A 22 9.55 -8.42 -0.46
N GLN A 23 8.63 -9.40 -0.48
CA GLN A 23 7.59 -9.54 0.53
C GLN A 23 8.16 -9.64 1.93
N SER A 24 9.16 -10.49 2.16
CA SER A 24 9.80 -10.63 3.47
C SER A 24 10.35 -9.29 3.98
N VAL A 25 11.03 -8.53 3.11
CA VAL A 25 11.59 -7.22 3.45
C VAL A 25 10.49 -6.21 3.79
N VAL A 26 9.46 -6.11 2.95
CA VAL A 26 8.38 -5.12 3.09
C VAL A 26 7.48 -5.43 4.30
N LEU A 27 7.16 -6.71 4.52
CA LEU A 27 6.37 -7.14 5.67
C LEU A 27 7.11 -6.93 6.99
N GLY A 28 8.44 -7.10 7.00
CA GLY A 28 9.27 -6.80 8.17
C GLY A 28 9.35 -5.31 8.54
N ARG A 29 8.83 -4.41 7.71
CA ARG A 29 8.80 -2.94 7.94
C ARG A 29 7.40 -2.38 8.10
N VAL A 30 6.40 -3.24 8.29
CA VAL A 30 5.03 -2.76 8.54
C VAL A 30 5.00 -2.06 9.90
N GLU A 31 4.52 -0.83 9.91
CA GLU A 31 4.32 -0.04 11.11
C GLU A 31 2.81 0.23 11.32
N LEU A 32 2.40 0.27 12.58
CA LEU A 32 1.04 0.62 13.00
C LEU A 32 0.98 2.11 13.37
N ALA A 33 -0.13 2.74 12.98
CA ALA A 33 -0.44 4.13 13.29
C ALA A 33 -1.92 4.26 13.69
N HIS A 34 -2.31 5.44 14.17
CA HIS A 34 -3.67 5.78 14.60
C HIS A 34 -4.36 4.68 15.44
N LYS A 35 -3.94 4.52 16.70
CA LYS A 35 -4.53 3.52 17.63
C LYS A 35 -4.57 2.09 17.04
N ALA A 36 -3.56 1.73 16.25
CA ALA A 36 -3.46 0.46 15.53
C ALA A 36 -4.55 0.21 14.47
N GLN A 37 -5.24 1.24 13.99
CA GLN A 37 -6.25 1.14 12.93
C GLN A 37 -5.69 1.45 11.53
N LEU A 38 -4.45 1.92 11.45
CA LEU A 38 -3.74 2.22 10.21
C LEU A 38 -2.44 1.42 10.15
N THR A 39 -2.13 0.88 8.98
CA THR A 39 -0.80 0.34 8.69
C THR A 39 -0.13 1.10 7.56
N HIS A 40 1.19 1.18 7.61
CA HIS A 40 1.97 1.63 6.47
C HIS A 40 3.26 0.85 6.31
N THR A 41 3.76 0.83 5.08
CA THR A 41 5.07 0.31 4.72
C THR A 41 5.56 0.97 3.45
N PHE A 42 6.80 0.67 3.05
CA PHE A 42 7.39 1.22 1.85
C PHE A 42 8.36 0.27 1.17
N VAL A 43 8.60 0.54 -0.11
CA VAL A 43 9.56 -0.14 -0.97
C VAL A 43 10.47 0.91 -1.59
N THR A 44 11.76 0.75 -1.38
CA THR A 44 12.81 1.60 -1.96
C THR A 44 13.35 1.00 -3.26
N ARG A 45 14.06 1.83 -4.04
CA ARG A 45 14.84 1.35 -5.20
C ARG A 45 15.90 0.34 -4.81
N LYS A 46 16.48 0.49 -3.62
CA LYS A 46 17.47 -0.44 -3.07
C LYS A 46 16.86 -1.83 -2.85
N ASP A 47 15.63 -1.91 -2.33
CA ASP A 47 14.94 -3.19 -2.11
C ASP A 47 14.74 -3.97 -3.41
N PHE A 48 14.37 -3.29 -4.51
CA PHE A 48 14.28 -3.93 -5.82
C PHE A 48 15.63 -4.46 -6.28
N SER A 49 16.71 -3.68 -6.12
CA SER A 49 18.06 -4.11 -6.52
C SER A 49 18.59 -5.29 -5.69
N GLU A 50 18.30 -5.34 -4.39
CA GLU A 50 18.79 -6.39 -3.49
C GLU A 50 18.01 -7.70 -3.63
N THR A 51 16.72 -7.60 -3.95
CA THR A 51 15.85 -8.80 -4.09
C THR A 51 15.75 -9.30 -5.52
N GLY A 52 16.08 -8.46 -6.51
CA GLY A 52 15.88 -8.72 -7.94
C GLY A 52 14.42 -8.58 -8.38
N ALA A 53 13.56 -8.02 -7.54
CA ALA A 53 12.13 -7.88 -7.82
C ALA A 53 11.82 -6.70 -8.75
N HIS A 54 10.67 -6.75 -9.40
CA HIS A 54 10.16 -5.70 -10.26
C HIS A 54 9.06 -4.90 -9.55
N PRO A 55 8.78 -3.62 -9.89
CA PRO A 55 7.68 -2.86 -9.30
C PRO A 55 6.29 -3.52 -9.37
N THR A 56 6.07 -4.45 -10.30
CA THR A 56 4.83 -5.26 -10.37
C THR A 56 4.73 -6.27 -9.24
N ASP A 57 5.84 -6.67 -8.63
CA ASP A 57 5.87 -7.60 -7.48
C ASP A 57 5.35 -6.96 -6.19
N THR A 58 5.13 -5.63 -6.17
CA THR A 58 4.47 -4.94 -5.04
C THR A 58 2.95 -5.06 -5.08
N GLU A 59 2.38 -5.64 -6.14
CA GLU A 59 0.93 -5.76 -6.29
C GLU A 59 0.33 -6.59 -5.15
N GLY A 60 -0.72 -6.05 -4.52
CA GLY A 60 -1.43 -6.70 -3.43
C GLY A 60 -0.75 -6.63 -2.06
N LEU A 61 0.50 -6.15 -1.94
CA LEU A 61 1.21 -6.13 -0.65
C LEU A 61 0.56 -5.23 0.40
N VAL A 62 -0.09 -4.15 -0.03
CA VAL A 62 -0.91 -3.29 0.83
C VAL A 62 -2.04 -4.06 1.54
N ASN A 63 -2.54 -5.14 0.94
CA ASN A 63 -3.61 -5.94 1.55
C ASN A 63 -3.10 -6.71 2.77
N SER A 64 -1.81 -7.03 2.86
CA SER A 64 -1.24 -7.71 4.02
C SER A 64 -1.33 -6.85 5.28
N GLY A 65 -1.15 -5.52 5.16
CA GLY A 65 -1.39 -4.60 6.27
C GLY A 65 -2.86 -4.51 6.66
N LEU A 66 -3.76 -4.45 5.67
CA LEU A 66 -5.21 -4.42 5.90
C LEU A 66 -5.79 -5.73 6.49
N ALA A 67 -5.05 -6.83 6.37
CA ALA A 67 -5.45 -8.14 6.90
C ALA A 67 -5.21 -8.27 8.42
N ILE A 68 -4.44 -7.36 9.02
CA ILE A 68 -4.21 -7.32 10.47
C ILE A 68 -5.53 -6.98 11.17
N ASP A 69 -5.85 -7.72 12.23
CA ASP A 69 -7.09 -7.52 12.99
C ASP A 69 -7.17 -6.10 13.57
N GLY A 70 -8.35 -5.49 13.50
CA GLY A 70 -8.60 -4.10 13.91
C GLY A 70 -8.12 -3.02 12.93
N VAL A 71 -7.34 -3.35 11.90
CA VAL A 71 -6.88 -2.37 10.91
C VAL A 71 -8.00 -1.99 9.94
N LEU A 72 -8.27 -0.69 9.83
CA LEU A 72 -9.28 -0.11 8.95
C LEU A 72 -8.70 0.46 7.67
N ALA A 73 -7.41 0.82 7.65
CA ALA A 73 -6.74 1.31 6.45
C ALA A 73 -5.28 0.86 6.36
N SER A 74 -4.77 0.77 5.14
CA SER A 74 -3.37 0.45 4.86
C SER A 74 -2.87 1.24 3.67
N PHE A 75 -1.61 1.67 3.72
CA PHE A 75 -0.96 2.18 2.52
C PHE A 75 0.47 1.66 2.35
N ILE A 76 0.87 1.52 1.08
CA ILE A 76 2.24 1.23 0.69
C ILE A 76 2.77 2.34 -0.20
N LEU A 77 4.02 2.73 0.07
CA LEU A 77 4.78 3.68 -0.73
C LEU A 77 5.81 2.94 -1.58
N VAL A 78 5.87 3.20 -2.87
CA VAL A 78 6.84 2.58 -3.78
C VAL A 78 7.65 3.67 -4.45
N GLU A 79 8.95 3.74 -4.15
CA GLU A 79 9.88 4.69 -4.73
C GLU A 79 10.03 4.48 -6.25
N GLN A 80 9.91 5.56 -7.00
CA GLN A 80 10.04 5.58 -8.46
C GLN A 80 11.44 6.07 -8.88
N ILE A 81 11.83 5.80 -10.12
CA ILE A 81 13.14 6.18 -10.66
C ILE A 81 13.33 7.70 -10.71
N ASP A 82 12.25 8.45 -10.89
CA ASP A 82 12.26 9.92 -10.98
C ASP A 82 12.24 10.63 -9.62
N GLY A 83 12.44 9.89 -8.52
CA GLY A 83 12.43 10.42 -7.16
C GLY A 83 11.04 10.72 -6.60
N ARG A 84 9.96 10.40 -7.34
CA ARG A 84 8.60 10.41 -6.82
C ARG A 84 8.27 9.09 -6.12
N VAL A 85 7.12 9.06 -5.48
CA VAL A 85 6.63 7.89 -4.75
C VAL A 85 5.20 7.57 -5.18
N LYS A 86 4.99 6.33 -5.63
CA LYS A 86 3.64 5.82 -5.88
C LYS A 86 3.05 5.35 -4.56
N ALA A 87 1.94 5.95 -4.14
CA ALA A 87 1.15 5.49 -3.01
C ALA A 87 0.00 4.60 -3.51
N SER A 88 -0.18 3.44 -2.87
CA SER A 88 -1.37 2.61 -3.04
C SER A 88 -2.07 2.48 -1.69
N LEU A 89 -3.33 2.89 -1.67
CA LEU A 89 -4.16 2.97 -0.46
C LEU A 89 -5.25 1.91 -0.51
N ARG A 90 -5.55 1.32 0.64
CA ARG A 90 -6.67 0.41 0.85
C ARG A 90 -7.35 0.72 2.17
N SER A 91 -8.64 0.47 2.23
CA SER A 91 -9.41 0.61 3.47
C SER A 91 -10.61 -0.31 3.52
N ARG A 92 -11.18 -0.41 4.72
CA ARG A 92 -12.52 -0.89 5.02
C ARG A 92 -13.42 0.32 5.27
N GLU A 93 -14.73 0.11 5.24
CA GLU A 93 -15.67 1.09 5.76
C GLU A 93 -15.40 1.36 7.26
N PRO A 94 -15.56 2.61 7.73
CA PRO A 94 -16.08 3.77 7.00
C PRO A 94 -15.01 4.64 6.30
N VAL A 95 -13.74 4.22 6.21
CA VAL A 95 -12.65 5.07 5.71
C VAL A 95 -12.66 5.19 4.18
N ASP A 96 -12.80 6.42 3.66
CA ASP A 96 -12.76 6.71 2.23
C ASP A 96 -11.36 7.18 1.77
N VAL A 97 -10.57 6.25 1.20
CA VAL A 97 -9.23 6.56 0.69
C VAL A 97 -9.22 7.28 -0.65
N ALA A 98 -10.33 7.37 -1.38
CA ALA A 98 -10.38 8.14 -2.62
C ALA A 98 -10.21 9.63 -2.31
N THR A 99 -10.92 10.12 -1.30
CA THR A 99 -10.83 11.53 -0.86
C THR A 99 -9.42 11.90 -0.38
N ILE A 100 -8.68 10.96 0.22
CA ILE A 100 -7.28 11.15 0.61
C ILE A 100 -6.40 11.24 -0.63
N ALA A 101 -6.54 10.29 -1.57
CA ALA A 101 -5.73 10.26 -2.80
C ALA A 101 -5.93 11.51 -3.68
N GLU A 102 -7.15 12.04 -3.76
CA GLU A 102 -7.48 13.25 -4.52
C GLU A 102 -6.70 14.48 -4.06
N LYS A 103 -6.41 14.60 -2.75
CA LYS A 103 -5.58 15.70 -2.19
C LYS A 103 -4.14 15.68 -2.71
N PHE A 104 -3.70 14.54 -3.23
CA PHE A 104 -2.38 14.35 -3.84
C PHE A 104 -2.46 14.27 -5.37
N GLY A 105 -3.57 14.67 -5.99
CA GLY A 105 -3.78 14.58 -7.43
C GLY A 105 -3.97 13.15 -7.95
N GLY A 106 -4.25 12.20 -7.05
CA GLY A 106 -4.59 10.82 -7.36
C GLY A 106 -6.10 10.60 -7.45
N GLY A 107 -6.52 9.36 -7.27
CA GLY A 107 -7.93 8.97 -7.27
C GLY A 107 -8.14 7.47 -7.20
N GLY A 108 -9.38 7.03 -7.37
CA GLY A 108 -9.78 5.62 -7.37
C GLY A 108 -11.13 5.40 -6.70
N HIS A 109 -11.29 4.27 -6.05
CA HIS A 109 -12.50 3.91 -5.30
C HIS A 109 -12.32 4.16 -3.80
N LYS A 110 -13.45 4.28 -3.09
CA LYS A 110 -13.48 4.56 -1.65
C LYS A 110 -12.61 3.63 -0.80
N GLN A 111 -12.50 2.37 -1.19
CA GLN A 111 -11.72 1.34 -0.49
C GLN A 111 -10.37 1.03 -1.14
N ALA A 112 -10.09 1.63 -2.30
CA ALA A 112 -8.94 1.30 -3.13
C ALA A 112 -8.58 2.46 -4.06
N SER A 113 -7.54 3.21 -3.72
CA SER A 113 -7.10 4.39 -4.46
C SER A 113 -5.57 4.47 -4.54
N GLY A 114 -5.06 5.42 -5.30
CA GLY A 114 -3.62 5.66 -5.39
C GLY A 114 -3.30 7.07 -5.85
N ALA A 115 -2.07 7.50 -5.59
CA ALA A 115 -1.56 8.81 -5.97
C ALA A 115 -0.05 8.74 -6.27
N MET A 116 0.45 9.72 -7.00
CA MET A 116 1.89 9.92 -7.22
C MET A 116 2.34 11.14 -6.44
N LEU A 117 3.14 10.94 -5.39
CA LEU A 117 3.61 12.00 -4.50
C LEU A 117 5.02 12.44 -4.90
N ALA A 118 5.26 13.74 -4.87
CA ALA A 118 6.60 14.30 -5.01
C ALA A 118 7.39 14.18 -3.70
N GLY A 119 8.71 14.07 -3.83
CA GLY A 119 9.64 14.00 -2.71
C GLY A 119 9.93 12.57 -2.25
N PRO A 120 10.88 12.42 -1.31
CA PRO A 120 11.32 11.12 -0.81
C PRO A 120 10.24 10.42 0.03
N VAL A 121 10.42 9.10 0.22
CA VAL A 121 9.46 8.21 0.91
C VAL A 121 9.06 8.71 2.30
N ASN A 122 10.01 9.23 3.08
CA ASN A 122 9.76 9.75 4.43
C ASN A 122 8.81 10.97 4.42
N GLU A 123 9.00 11.91 3.50
CA GLU A 123 8.15 13.09 3.37
C GLU A 123 6.75 12.70 2.86
N ALA A 124 6.68 11.81 1.86
CA ALA A 124 5.42 11.27 1.36
C ALA A 124 4.64 10.54 2.46
N CYS A 125 5.33 9.74 3.29
CA CYS A 125 4.75 9.03 4.43
C CYS A 125 4.16 10.00 5.46
N ALA A 126 4.94 10.99 5.90
CA ALA A 126 4.48 11.98 6.88
C ALA A 126 3.23 12.74 6.40
N ARG A 127 3.18 13.10 5.11
CA ARG A 127 2.02 13.77 4.52
C ARG A 127 0.78 12.87 4.48
N LEU A 128 0.92 11.60 4.10
CA LEU A 128 -0.20 10.66 4.10
C LEU A 128 -0.70 10.36 5.50
N LEU A 129 0.20 10.12 6.46
CA LEU A 129 -0.17 9.90 7.86
C LEU A 129 -1.07 11.02 8.39
N LYS A 130 -0.70 12.27 8.12
CA LYS A 130 -1.49 13.45 8.50
C LYS A 130 -2.89 13.47 7.86
N GLU A 131 -3.02 13.09 6.59
CA GLU A 131 -4.34 13.05 5.94
C GLU A 131 -5.19 11.89 6.42
N PHE A 132 -4.58 10.74 6.76
CA PHE A 132 -5.29 9.64 7.41
C PHE A 132 -5.76 10.01 8.81
N GLU A 133 -4.94 10.67 9.63
CA GLU A 133 -5.34 11.16 10.96
C GLU A 133 -6.60 12.01 10.88
N ARG A 134 -6.63 12.99 9.95
CA ARG A 134 -7.81 13.83 9.69
C ARG A 134 -9.02 13.01 9.25
N ALA A 135 -8.82 12.01 8.39
CA ALA A 135 -9.91 11.16 7.91
C ALA A 135 -10.52 10.32 9.05
N PHE A 136 -9.69 9.78 9.95
CA PHE A 136 -10.16 9.06 11.13
C PHE A 136 -10.85 9.96 12.15
N GLU A 137 -10.37 11.19 12.35
CA GLU A 137 -11.02 12.16 13.25
C GLU A 137 -12.42 12.55 12.75
N ASN A 138 -12.55 12.82 11.44
CA ASN A 138 -13.83 13.18 10.84
C ASN A 138 -14.81 12.00 10.79
N GLY A 139 -14.33 10.77 10.62
CA GLY A 139 -15.17 9.56 10.61
C GLY A 139 -15.70 9.17 11.99
N ASN A 140 -15.00 9.55 13.07
CA ASN A 140 -15.44 9.34 14.45
C ASN A 140 -16.40 10.43 14.97
N ALA A 141 -16.65 11.48 14.18
CA ALA A 141 -17.55 12.59 14.52
C ALA A 141 -19.00 12.35 14.06
N SER A 142 -19.35 11.11 13.67
CA SER A 142 -20.67 10.70 13.19
C SER A 142 -21.36 9.76 14.16
#